data_AF-B0ERS1-F1
#
_entry.id   AF-B0ERS1-F1
#
_cell.length_a   1.000
_cell.length_b   1.000
_cell.length_c   1.000
_cell.angle_alpha   90.00
_cell.angle_beta   90.00
_cell.angle_gamma   90.00
#
_symmetry.space_group_name_H-M   'P 1'
#
loop_
_entity.id
_entity.type
_entity.pdbx_description
1 polymer ?
#
loop_
_entity_poly.entity_id
_entity_poly.type
_entity_poly.pdbx_seq_one_letter_code
_entity_poly.pdbx_strand_id
1 'polypeptide(L)'
;MNNKCCICYSDIVDCTITPCGHAFCYQCIKEWLVRVPNCPICKSRVLLEQVIRVNKNKNQPTKTEKPTTSQDNLPLIKFYGKLLFALLFPLVMFLVITQLMELK
;
A
#
# COMPACT_ATOMS: atom_id res chain seq x y z
N MET A 1 12.12 20.37 -19.76
CA MET A 1 11.38 19.32 -19.02
C MET A 1 10.75 18.40 -20.04
N ASN A 2 11.13 17.12 -20.05
CA ASN A 2 10.59 16.15 -21.01
C ASN A 2 9.25 15.64 -20.47
N ASN A 3 8.15 16.10 -21.05
CA ASN A 3 6.79 15.71 -20.65
C ASN A 3 6.32 14.42 -21.35
N LYS A 4 7.21 13.71 -22.04
CA LYS A 4 6.90 12.48 -22.77
C LYS A 4 7.18 11.25 -21.93
N CYS A 5 6.25 10.30 -21.95
CA CYS A 5 6.40 8.99 -21.35
C CYS A 5 7.30 8.11 -22.24
N CYS A 6 8.37 7.52 -21.71
CA CYS A 6 9.27 6.70 -22.52
C CYS A 6 8.70 5.31 -22.89
N ILE A 7 7.53 4.94 -22.35
CA ILE A 7 6.87 3.67 -22.65
C ILE A 7 5.94 3.81 -23.86
N CYS A 8 5.10 4.86 -23.89
CA CYS A 8 4.16 5.10 -24.98
C CYS A 8 4.61 6.19 -25.97
N TYR A 9 5.72 6.89 -25.67
CA TYR A 9 6.30 7.99 -26.47
C TYR A 9 5.39 9.22 -26.67
N SER A 10 4.25 9.27 -25.99
CA SER A 10 3.29 10.38 -25.96
C SER A 10 3.43 11.21 -24.69
N ASP A 11 2.71 12.32 -24.62
CA ASP A 11 2.65 13.15 -23.41
C ASP A 11 2.15 12.36 -22.19
N ILE A 12 2.72 12.66 -21.02
CA ILE A 12 2.37 12.00 -19.77
C ILE A 12 0.95 12.39 -19.34
N VAL A 13 0.04 11.42 -19.37
CA VAL A 13 -1.32 11.50 -18.80
C VAL A 13 -1.32 10.75 -17.46
N ASP A 14 -1.95 11.30 -16.43
CA ASP A 14 -1.91 10.76 -15.06
C ASP A 14 -0.48 10.47 -14.57
N CYS A 15 0.30 11.54 -14.44
CA CYS A 15 1.70 11.49 -14.06
C CYS A 15 1.90 10.64 -12.79
N THR A 16 2.75 9.63 -12.91
CA THR A 16 3.09 8.71 -11.85
C THR A 16 4.60 8.68 -11.67
N ILE A 17 5.05 8.90 -10.44
CA ILE A 17 6.47 8.96 -10.08
C ILE A 17 6.85 7.67 -9.34
N THR A 18 7.90 7.03 -9.80
CA THR A 18 8.50 5.85 -9.15
C THR A 18 9.42 6.25 -7.99
N PRO A 19 9.76 5.36 -7.04
CA PRO A 19 10.67 5.68 -5.93
C PRO A 19 12.06 6.18 -6.38
N CYS A 20 12.50 5.79 -7.57
CA CYS A 20 13.75 6.26 -8.18
C CYS A 20 13.63 7.64 -8.84
N GLY A 21 12.48 8.31 -8.76
CA GLY A 21 12.26 9.68 -9.25
C GLY A 21 11.82 9.80 -10.71
N HIS A 22 11.73 8.70 -11.46
CA HIS A 22 11.31 8.74 -12.87
C HIS A 22 9.78 8.76 -13.02
N ALA A 23 9.30 9.52 -14.01
CA ALA A 23 7.88 9.78 -14.26
C ALA A 23 7.37 9.12 -15.55
N PHE A 24 6.14 8.59 -15.49
CA PHE A 24 5.46 7.89 -16.59
C PHE A 24 3.94 8.14 -16.52
N CYS A 25 3.19 7.72 -17.54
CA CYS A 25 1.74 7.58 -17.40
C CYS A 25 1.42 6.44 -16.42
N TYR A 26 0.39 6.61 -15.58
CA TYR A 26 -0.02 5.57 -14.63
C TYR A 26 -0.27 4.21 -15.30
N GLN A 27 -1.05 4.19 -16.38
CA GLN A 27 -1.38 2.94 -17.06
C GLN A 27 -0.14 2.27 -17.69
N CYS A 28 0.75 3.07 -18.27
CA CYS A 28 1.98 2.57 -18.88
C CYS A 28 2.90 1.90 -17.86
N ILE A 29 3.16 2.56 -16.72
CA ILE A 29 4.03 1.98 -15.70
C ILE A 29 3.37 0.79 -15.00
N LYS A 30 2.04 0.82 -14.81
CA LYS A 30 1.29 -0.32 -14.26
C LYS A 30 1.46 -1.58 -15.12
N GLU A 31 1.24 -1.48 -16.43
CA GLU A 31 1.41 -2.61 -17.36
C GLU A 31 2.86 -3.08 -17.51
N TRP A 32 3.81 -2.17 -17.35
CA TRP A 32 5.23 -2.52 -17.34
C TRP A 32 5.58 -3.37 -16.11
N LEU A 33 5.18 -2.91 -14.92
CA LEU A 33 5.53 -3.56 -13.65
C LEU A 33 4.90 -4.95 -13.47
N VAL A 34 3.77 -5.22 -14.12
CA VAL A 34 3.18 -6.57 -14.19
C VAL A 34 4.12 -7.56 -14.91
N ARG A 35 4.85 -7.10 -15.94
CA ARG A 35 5.77 -7.94 -16.72
C ARG A 35 7.15 -7.98 -16.10
N VAL A 36 7.67 -6.82 -15.72
CA VAL A 36 9.03 -6.66 -15.19
C VAL A 36 9.00 -5.63 -14.06
N PRO A 37 9.28 -6.02 -12.80
CA PRO A 37 9.18 -5.14 -11.63
C PRO A 37 10.41 -4.19 -11.50
N ASN A 38 10.73 -3.46 -12.56
CA ASN A 38 11.82 -2.49 -12.59
C ASN A 38 11.46 -1.19 -13.31
N CYS A 39 12.19 -0.12 -13.01
CA CYS A 39 12.08 1.15 -13.71
C CYS A 39 12.57 0.98 -15.18
N PRO A 40 11.79 1.39 -16.20
CA PRO A 40 12.22 1.34 -17.59
C PRO A 40 13.52 2.12 -17.87
N ILE A 41 13.78 3.19 -17.10
CA ILE A 41 14.91 4.10 -17.30
C ILE A 41 16.16 3.60 -16.57
N CYS A 42 16.13 3.52 -15.23
CA CYS A 42 17.32 3.23 -14.43
C CYS A 42 17.42 1.78 -13.95
N LYS A 43 16.46 0.92 -14.30
CA LYS A 43 16.41 -0.51 -13.93
C LYS A 43 16.33 -0.80 -12.42
N SER A 44 16.20 0.21 -11.57
CA SER A 44 15.92 0.03 -10.14
C SER A 44 14.64 -0.78 -9.94
N ARG A 45 14.60 -1.65 -8.92
CA ARG A 45 13.40 -2.42 -8.57
C ARG A 45 12.27 -1.47 -8.15
N VAL A 46 11.07 -1.70 -8.68
CA VAL A 46 9.88 -0.90 -8.37
C VAL A 46 8.70 -1.83 -8.19
N LEU A 47 7.93 -1.63 -7.13
CA LEU A 47 6.64 -2.29 -6.91
C LEU A 47 5.50 -1.31 -7.21
N LEU A 48 4.35 -1.83 -7.66
CA LEU A 48 3.21 -1.00 -8.04
C LEU A 48 2.65 -0.20 -6.85
N GLU A 49 2.72 -0.75 -5.65
CA GLU A 49 2.25 -0.12 -4.41
C GLU A 49 3.14 1.06 -3.99
N GLN A 50 4.34 1.17 -4.55
CA GLN A 50 5.32 2.21 -4.23
C GLN A 50 5.30 3.39 -5.20
N VAL A 51 4.47 3.34 -6.26
CA VAL A 51 4.39 4.45 -7.22
C VAL A 51 3.41 5.52 -6.72
N ILE A 52 3.78 6.78 -6.92
CA ILE A 52 2.99 7.93 -6.45
C ILE A 52 2.28 8.56 -7.66
N ARG A 53 0.95 8.55 -7.66
CA ARG A 53 0.14 9.27 -8.67
C ARG A 53 0.02 10.73 -8.28
N VAL A 54 0.46 11.62 -9.17
CA VAL A 54 0.38 13.07 -8.97
C VAL A 54 -0.99 13.56 -9.44
N ASN A 55 -1.92 13.74 -8.50
CA ASN A 55 -3.21 14.37 -8.78
C ASN A 55 -3.07 15.90 -8.67
N LYS A 56 -3.51 16.65 -9.69
CA LYS A 56 -3.46 18.13 -9.71
C LYS A 56 -4.59 18.80 -8.90
N ASN A 57 -5.16 18.12 -7.91
CA ASN A 57 -6.24 18.69 -7.11
C ASN A 57 -5.66 19.44 -5.90
N LYS A 58 -5.90 20.76 -5.82
CA LYS A 58 -5.24 21.69 -4.88
C LYS A 58 -5.56 21.49 -3.40
N ASN A 59 -6.31 20.49 -2.96
CA ASN A 59 -6.54 20.20 -1.54
C ASN A 59 -6.81 18.71 -1.31
N GLN A 60 -5.82 17.94 -0.86
CA GLN A 60 -6.12 16.74 -0.07
C GLN A 60 -4.93 16.33 0.83
N PRO A 61 -5.14 16.16 2.14
CA PRO A 61 -4.19 15.51 3.02
C PRO A 61 -3.95 14.09 2.53
N THR A 62 -2.69 13.68 2.48
CA THR A 62 -2.27 12.30 2.28
C THR A 62 -2.87 11.42 3.38
N LYS A 63 -4.05 10.86 3.12
CA LYS A 63 -4.44 9.61 3.77
C LYS A 63 -3.61 8.55 3.09
N THR A 64 -2.54 8.14 3.76
CA THR A 64 -1.87 6.88 3.52
C THR A 64 -2.89 5.79 3.80
N GLU A 65 -3.76 5.52 2.82
CA GLU A 65 -4.55 4.31 2.79
C GLU A 65 -3.56 3.15 2.74
N LYS A 66 -3.56 2.39 3.82
CA LYS A 66 -2.81 1.16 4.04
C LYS A 66 -2.87 0.32 2.75
N PRO A 67 -1.73 -0.25 2.28
CA PRO A 67 -1.68 -1.03 1.05
C PRO A 67 -2.76 -2.11 1.08
N THR A 68 -3.73 -1.97 0.18
CA THR A 68 -4.75 -2.97 -0.11
C THR A 68 -4.08 -4.07 -0.91
N THR A 69 -3.56 -5.07 -0.20
CA THR A 69 -3.24 -6.37 -0.78
C THR A 69 -4.52 -6.90 -1.42
N SER A 70 -4.53 -7.00 -2.75
CA SER A 70 -5.42 -7.87 -3.50
C SER A 70 -5.15 -9.31 -3.06
N GLN A 71 -5.96 -9.79 -2.12
CA GLN A 71 -6.14 -11.21 -1.87
C GLN A 71 -7.64 -11.44 -1.80
N ASP A 72 -8.21 -11.76 -2.95
CA ASP A 72 -9.31 -12.70 -3.01
C ASP A 72 -8.82 -13.94 -2.25
N ASN A 73 -9.30 -14.16 -1.02
CA ASN A 73 -9.47 -15.44 -0.33
C ASN A 73 -9.82 -15.26 1.17
N LEU A 74 -11.03 -15.73 1.49
CA LEU A 74 -11.58 -16.16 2.79
C LEU A 74 -12.09 -15.11 3.84
N PRO A 75 -13.42 -14.97 4.02
CA PRO A 75 -14.03 -14.02 4.96
C PRO A 75 -13.92 -14.42 6.46
N LEU A 76 -13.41 -15.60 6.78
CA LEU A 76 -13.35 -16.10 8.17
C LEU A 76 -12.27 -15.39 9.02
N ILE A 77 -11.11 -15.05 8.46
CA ILE A 77 -9.97 -14.52 9.24
C ILE A 77 -10.28 -13.13 9.83
N LYS A 78 -11.03 -12.29 9.12
CA LYS A 78 -11.47 -10.97 9.62
C LYS A 78 -12.54 -11.08 10.72
N PHE A 79 -13.33 -12.15 10.71
CA PHE A 79 -14.37 -12.40 11.72
C PHE A 79 -13.78 -13.00 13.00
N TYR A 80 -12.93 -14.02 12.87
CA TYR A 80 -12.23 -14.62 14.01
C TYR A 80 -11.27 -13.63 14.68
N GLY A 81 -10.62 -12.71 13.94
CA GLY A 81 -9.74 -11.70 14.55
C GLY A 81 -10.45 -10.80 15.58
N LYS A 82 -11.66 -10.32 15.26
CA LYS A 82 -12.45 -9.49 16.19
C LYS A 82 -13.00 -10.32 17.36
N LEU A 83 -13.50 -11.52 17.08
CA LEU A 83 -14.10 -12.39 18.10
C LEU A 83 -13.05 -12.95 19.07
N LEU A 84 -11.89 -13.35 18.55
CA LEU A 84 -10.78 -13.85 19.35
C LEU A 84 -10.21 -12.76 20.27
N PHE A 85 -10.07 -11.53 19.77
CA PHE A 85 -9.62 -10.40 20.60
C PHE A 85 -10.66 -10.08 21.69
N ALA A 86 -11.95 -10.09 21.37
CA ALA A 86 -13.03 -9.82 22.33
C ALA A 86 -13.12 -10.86 23.46
N LEU A 87 -12.72 -12.11 23.23
CA LEU A 87 -12.75 -13.18 24.24
C LEU A 87 -11.43 -13.33 25.00
N LEU A 88 -10.29 -13.23 24.32
CA LEU A 88 -8.98 -13.39 24.95
C LEU A 88 -8.58 -12.19 25.80
N PHE A 89 -8.88 -10.96 25.35
CA PHE A 89 -8.50 -9.75 26.08
C PHE A 89 -9.09 -9.67 27.50
N PRO A 90 -10.41 -9.89 27.74
CA PRO A 90 -10.97 -9.85 29.08
C PRO A 90 -10.46 -11.01 29.96
N LEU A 91 -10.21 -12.19 29.39
CA LEU A 91 -9.64 -13.32 30.13
C LEU A 91 -8.21 -13.03 30.58
N VAL A 92 -7.37 -12.51 29.68
CA VAL A 92 -5.98 -12.14 30.01
C VAL A 92 -5.96 -10.99 31.03
N MET A 93 -6.82 -9.99 30.89
CA MET A 93 -6.94 -8.91 31.88
C MET A 93 -7.43 -9.41 33.24
N PHE A 94 -8.40 -10.32 33.28
CA PHE A 94 -8.86 -10.93 34.52
C PHE A 94 -7.73 -11.71 35.21
N LEU A 95 -6.96 -12.50 34.44
CA LEU A 95 -5.80 -13.21 34.97
C LEU A 95 -4.72 -12.26 35.47
N VAL A 96 -4.45 -11.16 34.77
CA VAL A 96 -3.49 -10.14 35.24
C VAL A 96 -3.99 -9.49 36.53
N ILE A 97 -5.28 -9.19 36.63
CA ILE A 97 -5.88 -8.61 37.85
C ILE A 97 -5.80 -9.59 39.02
N THR A 98 -6.12 -10.87 38.83
CA THR A 98 -6.00 -11.86 39.91
C THR A 98 -4.55 -12.03 40.35
N GLN A 99 -3.60 -12.07 39.42
CA GLN A 99 -2.16 -12.13 39.75
C GLN A 99 -1.67 -10.87 40.48
N LEU A 100 -2.24 -9.69 40.21
CA LEU A 100 -1.95 -8.46 40.95
C LEU A 100 -2.58 -8.44 42.36
N MET A 101 -3.69 -9.14 42.57
CA MET A 101 -4.31 -9.27 43.89
C MET A 101 -3.57 -10.23 44.81
N GLU A 102 -2.86 -11.22 44.27
CA GLU A 102 -2.01 -12.16 45.02
C GLU A 102 -0.63 -11.57 45.41
N LEU A 103 -0.27 -10.40 44.85
CA LEU A 103 1.02 -9.74 45.11
C LEU A 103 0.96 -8.69 46.24
N LYS A 104 -0.10 -8.68 47.04
CA LYS A 104 -0.26 -7.80 48.20
C LYS A 104 -0.60 -8.58 49.47
#